data_AF-A0A9X1LW97-F1
#
_entry.id   AF-A0A9X1LW97-F1
#
_cell.length_a   1.000
_cell.length_b   1.000
_cell.length_c   1.000
_cell.angle_alpha   90.00
_cell.angle_beta   90.00
_cell.angle_gamma   90.00
#
_symmetry.space_group_name_H-M   'P 1'
#
loop_
_entity.id
_entity.type
_entity.pdbx_description
1 polymer ?
#
loop_
_entity_poly.entity_id
_entity_poly.type
_entity_poly.pdbx_seq_one_letter_code
_entity_poly.pdbx_strand_id
1 'polypeptide(L)'
;MDRGPHKYLGASALLGDTRPASRAARRWFNLEIGPQLEAVIATSAELQDRALLKKVGMAAAMAHALRERGVEDAVAAMAGEVGVLAFRDGYDAWTADGNTRDLNELVSEALQRVRSAAGKLG
;
A
#
# COMPACT_ATOMS: atom_id res chain seq x y z
N MET A 1 -26.14 28.18 -10.35
CA MET A 1 -26.77 28.04 -9.02
C MET A 1 -27.48 26.71 -9.02
N ASP A 2 -26.86 25.62 -8.57
CA ASP A 2 -26.48 25.26 -7.18
C ASP A 2 -27.50 24.27 -6.57
N ARG A 3 -26.93 23.23 -5.96
CA ARG A 3 -27.44 22.15 -5.07
C ARG A 3 -28.02 20.88 -5.69
N GLY A 4 -27.20 19.83 -5.63
CA GLY A 4 -27.56 18.45 -5.98
C GLY A 4 -28.31 17.68 -4.88
N PRO A 5 -28.38 16.34 -4.96
CA PRO A 5 -28.94 15.54 -3.88
C PRO A 5 -27.90 14.59 -3.28
N HIS A 6 -27.45 14.93 -2.07
CA HIS A 6 -27.07 13.92 -1.08
C HIS A 6 -28.28 13.02 -0.83
N LYS A 7 -28.18 11.74 -1.21
CA LYS A 7 -29.04 10.69 -0.68
C LYS A 7 -28.16 9.59 -0.11
N TYR A 8 -27.77 9.76 1.15
CA TYR A 8 -27.39 8.65 2.01
C TYR A 8 -28.63 7.79 2.22
N LEU A 9 -28.76 6.77 1.37
CA LEU A 9 -29.69 5.66 1.53
C LEU A 9 -29.15 4.72 2.61
N GLY A 10 -29.98 4.46 3.62
CA GLY A 10 -30.07 3.13 4.25
C GLY A 10 -29.03 2.78 5.30
N ALA A 11 -28.98 3.49 6.42
CA ALA A 11 -28.44 2.94 7.66
C ALA A 11 -29.52 2.14 8.39
N SER A 12 -29.80 0.91 7.93
CA SER A 12 -30.34 -0.19 8.75
C SER A 12 -30.68 -1.38 7.85
N ALA A 13 -29.74 -2.30 7.69
CA ALA A 13 -30.01 -3.68 7.31
C ALA A 13 -28.71 -4.50 7.31
N LEU A 14 -28.68 -5.51 8.21
CA LEU A 14 -28.00 -6.80 8.06
C LEU A 14 -26.54 -6.89 8.55
N LEU A 15 -26.38 -7.59 9.68
CA LEU A 15 -25.22 -8.45 9.93
C LEU A 15 -25.01 -9.34 8.69
N GLY A 16 -23.96 -9.04 7.93
CA GLY A 16 -23.63 -9.78 6.72
C GLY A 16 -22.33 -9.23 6.13
N ASP A 17 -21.22 -9.66 6.71
CA ASP A 17 -19.84 -9.44 6.24
C ASP A 17 -19.39 -7.96 6.08
N THR A 18 -18.59 -7.46 7.01
CA THR A 18 -17.97 -6.12 6.97
C THR A 18 -16.72 -6.04 6.06
N ARG A 19 -16.34 -7.14 5.39
CA ARG A 19 -15.14 -7.20 4.53
C ARG A 19 -15.19 -6.33 3.26
N PRO A 20 -16.30 -6.21 2.48
CA PRO A 20 -16.32 -5.38 1.28
C PRO A 20 -16.37 -3.87 1.58
N ALA A 21 -17.10 -3.44 2.61
CA ALA A 21 -17.19 -2.03 3.00
C ALA A 21 -15.82 -1.43 3.38
N SER A 22 -14.99 -2.19 4.11
CA SER A 22 -13.63 -1.76 4.46
C SER A 22 -12.66 -1.75 3.27
N ARG A 23 -12.84 -2.65 2.28
CA ARG A 23 -12.02 -2.65 1.06
C ARG A 23 -12.38 -1.47 0.16
N ALA A 24 -13.67 -1.20 -0.04
CA ALA A 24 -14.15 -0.04 -0.79
C ALA A 24 -13.75 1.28 -0.11
N ALA A 25 -13.88 1.37 1.22
CA ALA A 25 -13.44 2.54 1.98
C ALA A 25 -11.92 2.76 1.89
N ARG A 26 -11.11 1.71 2.02
CA ARG A 26 -9.65 1.80 1.81
C ARG A 26 -9.29 2.22 0.40
N ARG A 27 -9.99 1.69 -0.62
CA ARG A 27 -9.78 2.08 -2.01
C ARG A 27 -10.13 3.55 -2.24
N TRP A 28 -11.28 4.02 -1.74
CA TRP A 28 -11.65 5.43 -1.80
C TRP A 28 -10.62 6.32 -1.10
N PHE A 29 -10.23 5.98 0.13
CA PHE A 29 -9.23 6.75 0.89
C PHE A 29 -7.92 6.83 0.11
N ASN A 30 -7.43 5.71 -0.44
CA ASN A 30 -6.14 5.69 -1.12
C ASN A 30 -6.17 6.40 -2.49
N LEU A 31 -7.29 6.38 -3.22
CA LEU A 31 -7.43 7.11 -4.49
C LEU A 31 -7.61 8.62 -4.28
N GLU A 32 -8.47 9.02 -3.35
CA GLU A 32 -8.82 10.43 -3.15
C GLU A 32 -7.82 11.16 -2.26
N ILE A 33 -7.44 10.53 -1.14
CA ILE A 33 -6.61 11.14 -0.09
C ILE A 33 -5.13 10.86 -0.31
N GLY A 34 -4.76 9.75 -0.94
CA GLY A 34 -3.37 9.35 -1.18
C GLY A 34 -2.52 10.46 -1.82
N PRO A 35 -2.93 11.01 -2.99
CA PRO A 35 -2.20 12.10 -3.65
C PRO A 35 -2.10 13.37 -2.80
N GLN A 36 -3.17 13.71 -2.06
CA GLN A 36 -3.20 14.87 -1.16
C GLN A 36 -2.25 14.69 0.03
N LEU A 37 -2.21 13.48 0.60
CA LEU A 37 -1.32 13.13 1.70
C LEU A 37 0.15 13.20 1.27
N GLU A 38 0.50 12.67 0.09
CA GLU A 38 1.86 12.77 -0.45
C GLU A 38 2.25 14.23 -0.71
N ALA A 39 1.34 15.05 -1.24
CA ALA A 39 1.57 16.48 -1.40
C ALA A 39 1.87 17.19 -0.06
N VAL A 40 1.14 16.84 1.01
CA VAL A 40 1.37 17.38 2.36
C VAL A 40 2.68 16.86 2.97
N ILE A 41 3.01 15.58 2.78
CA ILE A 41 4.29 15.02 3.24
C ILE A 41 5.45 15.77 2.59
N ALA A 42 5.35 16.08 1.29
CA ALA A 42 6.39 16.80 0.56
C ALA A 42 6.68 18.22 1.10
N THR A 43 5.75 18.85 1.82
CA THR A 43 5.94 20.22 2.34
C THR A 43 6.72 20.32 3.65
N SER A 44 7.03 19.21 4.33
CA SER A 44 7.68 19.24 5.66
C SER A 44 8.73 18.14 5.82
N ALA A 45 9.94 18.54 6.21
CA ALA A 45 11.03 17.60 6.52
C ALA A 45 10.63 16.60 7.63
N GLU A 46 9.93 17.06 8.67
CA GLU A 46 9.46 16.18 9.76
C GLU A 46 8.49 15.09 9.24
N LEU A 47 7.61 15.44 8.30
CA LEU A 47 6.69 14.48 7.70
C LEU A 47 7.41 13.51 6.77
N GLN A 48 8.40 13.98 6.02
CA GLN A 48 9.26 13.13 5.18
C GLN A 48 10.03 12.13 6.05
N ASP A 49 10.64 12.59 7.15
CA ASP A 49 11.36 11.74 8.10
C ASP A 49 10.42 10.70 8.71
N ARG A 50 9.22 11.10 9.12
CA ARG A 50 8.21 10.17 9.63
C ARG A 50 7.77 9.15 8.57
N ALA A 51 7.63 9.56 7.31
CA ALA A 51 7.31 8.67 6.21
C ALA A 51 8.44 7.66 5.94
N LEU A 52 9.70 8.08 6.03
CA LEU A 52 10.87 7.20 5.95
C LEU A 52 10.91 6.22 7.12
N LEU A 53 10.71 6.68 8.35
CA LEU A 53 10.68 5.81 9.54
C LEU A 53 9.57 4.76 9.47
N LYS A 54 8.40 5.09 8.89
CA LYS A 54 7.34 4.11 8.64
C LYS A 54 7.79 2.99 7.69
N LYS A 55 8.57 3.31 6.67
CA LYS A 55 9.12 2.31 5.72
C LYS A 55 10.10 1.38 6.43
N VAL A 56 11.01 1.93 7.24
CA VAL A 56 11.96 1.16 8.07
C VAL A 56 11.20 0.23 9.02
N GLY A 57 10.18 0.74 9.72
CA GLY A 57 9.35 -0.07 10.61
C GLY A 57 8.61 -1.20 9.88
N MET A 58 8.11 -0.93 8.66
CA MET A 58 7.45 -1.93 7.83
C MET A 58 8.41 -3.04 7.39
N ALA A 59 9.61 -2.69 6.92
CA ALA A 59 10.64 -3.66 6.54
C ALA A 59 11.03 -4.55 7.73
N ALA A 60 11.24 -3.94 8.91
CA ALA A 60 11.57 -4.66 10.14
C ALA A 60 10.45 -5.63 10.55
N ALA A 61 9.18 -5.21 10.47
CA ALA A 61 8.04 -6.07 10.78
C ALA A 61 7.91 -7.25 9.79
N MET A 62 8.13 -7.01 8.49
CA MET A 62 8.13 -8.07 7.48
C MET A 62 9.27 -9.07 7.73
N ALA A 63 10.48 -8.58 7.98
CA ALA A 63 11.63 -9.44 8.29
C ALA A 63 11.39 -10.27 9.56
N HIS A 64 10.83 -9.67 10.62
CA HIS A 64 10.45 -10.38 11.82
C HIS A 64 9.44 -11.51 11.54
N ALA A 65 8.36 -11.21 10.82
CA ALA A 65 7.35 -12.20 10.46
C ALA A 65 7.89 -13.34 9.58
N LEU A 66 8.92 -13.08 8.75
CA LEU A 66 9.59 -14.11 7.96
C LEU A 66 10.49 -15.00 8.81
N ARG A 67 11.20 -14.44 9.79
CA ARG A 67 12.01 -15.23 10.75
C ARG A 67 11.14 -16.15 11.59
N GLU A 68 9.98 -15.69 12.04
CA GLU A 68 8.99 -16.53 12.75
C GLU A 68 8.52 -17.73 11.91
N ARG A 69 8.61 -17.62 10.58
CA ARG A 69 8.29 -18.70 9.63
C ARG A 69 9.51 -19.56 9.25
N GLY A 70 10.65 -19.36 9.90
CA GLY A 70 11.87 -20.14 9.68
C GLY A 70 12.74 -19.70 8.50
N VAL A 71 12.51 -18.49 7.96
CA VAL A 71 13.42 -17.91 6.95
C VAL A 71 14.72 -17.48 7.63
N GLU A 72 15.85 -17.77 6.98
CA GLU A 72 17.19 -17.37 7.44
C GLU A 72 17.29 -15.83 7.62
N ASP A 73 18.05 -15.37 8.60
CA ASP A 73 18.06 -13.97 9.05
C ASP A 73 18.43 -12.97 7.95
N ALA A 74 19.52 -13.22 7.22
CA ALA A 74 19.96 -12.34 6.13
C ALA A 74 18.94 -12.33 4.98
N VAL A 75 18.37 -13.48 4.64
CA VAL A 75 17.29 -13.58 3.64
C VAL A 75 16.03 -12.84 4.10
N ALA A 76 15.63 -12.97 5.37
CA ALA A 76 14.45 -12.29 5.92
C ALA A 76 14.62 -10.77 5.95
N ALA A 77 15.80 -10.28 6.35
CA ALA A 77 16.13 -8.86 6.34
C ALA A 77 16.05 -8.27 4.91
N MET A 78 16.69 -8.94 3.94
CA MET A 78 16.67 -8.50 2.54
C MET A 78 15.25 -8.57 1.94
N ALA A 79 14.50 -9.63 2.23
CA ALA A 79 13.13 -9.79 1.77
C ALA A 79 12.20 -8.71 2.35
N GLY A 80 12.45 -8.23 3.57
CA GLY A 80 11.74 -7.09 4.16
C GLY A 80 11.89 -5.84 3.31
N GLU A 81 13.13 -5.43 3.01
CA GLU A 81 13.42 -4.23 2.21
C GLU A 81 12.89 -4.33 0.78
N VAL A 82 13.12 -5.48 0.12
CA VAL A 82 12.61 -5.75 -1.23
C VAL A 82 11.08 -5.75 -1.25
N GLY A 83 10.45 -6.30 -0.20
CA GLY A 83 9.01 -6.28 -0.03
C GLY A 83 8.44 -4.86 0.10
N VAL A 84 9.11 -3.97 0.84
CA VAL A 84 8.72 -2.55 0.94
C VAL A 84 8.85 -1.85 -0.41
N LEU A 85 9.93 -2.11 -1.16
CA LEU A 85 10.11 -1.56 -2.51
C LEU A 85 8.99 -1.99 -3.45
N ALA A 86 8.68 -3.29 -3.51
CA ALA A 86 7.61 -3.82 -4.34
C ALA A 86 6.22 -3.30 -3.91
N PHE A 87 5.99 -3.15 -2.60
CA PHE A 87 4.75 -2.59 -2.07
C PHE A 87 4.55 -1.15 -2.53
N ARG A 88 5.58 -0.29 -2.41
CA ARG A 88 5.50 1.11 -2.86
C ARG A 88 5.18 1.19 -4.35
N ASP A 89 5.95 0.48 -5.18
CA ASP A 89 5.74 0.44 -6.63
C ASP A 89 4.33 -0.04 -7.00
N GLY A 90 3.83 -1.07 -6.33
CA GLY A 90 2.49 -1.60 -6.53
C GLY A 90 1.40 -0.65 -6.04
N TYR A 91 1.63 0.07 -4.94
CA TYR A 91 0.72 1.07 -4.40
C TYR A 91 0.59 2.28 -5.33
N ASP A 92 1.72 2.81 -5.82
CA ASP A 92 1.76 3.93 -6.77
C ASP A 92 0.99 3.59 -8.06
N ALA A 93 1.16 2.36 -8.57
CA ALA A 93 0.39 1.88 -9.72
C ALA A 93 -1.09 1.65 -9.39
N TRP A 94 -1.40 1.28 -8.16
CA TRP A 94 -2.77 0.98 -7.73
C TRP A 94 -3.61 2.24 -7.55
N THR A 95 -2.99 3.33 -7.09
CA THR A 95 -3.63 4.64 -6.91
C THR A 95 -3.68 5.49 -8.17
N ALA A 96 -3.01 5.07 -9.25
CA ALA A 96 -3.03 5.76 -10.53
C ALA A 96 -4.44 5.83 -11.14
N ASP A 97 -4.74 6.96 -11.79
CA ASP A 97 -6.03 7.19 -12.45
C ASP A 97 -6.36 6.08 -13.45
N GLY A 98 -7.61 5.62 -13.41
CA GLY A 98 -8.11 4.58 -14.33
C GLY A 98 -7.65 3.16 -14.01
N ASN A 99 -6.89 2.94 -12.93
CA ASN A 99 -6.54 1.58 -12.52
C ASN A 99 -7.77 0.78 -12.04
N THR A 100 -7.95 -0.39 -12.66
CA THR A 100 -8.98 -1.38 -12.30
C THR A 100 -8.42 -2.62 -11.61
N ARG A 101 -7.09 -2.74 -11.52
CA ARG A 101 -6.39 -3.92 -10.99
C ARG A 101 -6.30 -3.88 -9.47
N ASP A 102 -6.22 -5.05 -8.85
CA ASP A 102 -6.10 -5.17 -7.40
C ASP A 102 -4.67 -4.93 -6.92
N LEU A 103 -4.52 -4.32 -5.73
CA LEU A 103 -3.22 -4.01 -5.14
C LEU A 103 -2.32 -5.25 -5.05
N ASN A 104 -2.87 -6.40 -4.67
CA ASN A 104 -2.10 -7.64 -4.54
C ASN A 104 -1.46 -8.08 -5.88
N GLU A 105 -2.17 -7.87 -6.99
CA GLU A 105 -1.66 -8.18 -8.32
C GLU A 105 -0.50 -7.25 -8.69
N LEU A 106 -0.68 -5.96 -8.43
CA LEU A 106 0.32 -4.92 -8.74
C LEU A 106 1.58 -5.06 -7.88
N VAL A 107 1.44 -5.36 -6.59
CA VAL A 107 2.58 -5.62 -5.70
C VAL A 107 3.30 -6.91 -6.10
N SER A 108 2.57 -7.97 -6.48
CA SER A 108 3.17 -9.21 -6.95
C SER A 108 3.95 -8.97 -8.25
N GLU A 109 3.39 -8.21 -9.19
CA GLU A 109 4.08 -7.82 -10.43
C GLU A 109 5.32 -6.97 -10.14
N ALA A 110 5.23 -5.99 -9.24
CA ALA A 110 6.36 -5.19 -8.82
C ALA A 110 7.48 -6.04 -8.21
N LEU A 111 7.14 -7.02 -7.37
CA LEU A 111 8.12 -7.96 -6.81
C LEU A 111 8.81 -8.78 -7.89
N GLN A 112 8.06 -9.23 -8.91
CA GLN A 112 8.65 -9.92 -10.07
C GLN A 112 9.58 -9.02 -10.88
N ARG A 113 9.22 -7.74 -11.04
CA ARG A 113 10.10 -6.74 -11.67
C ARG A 113 11.40 -6.57 -10.89
N VAL A 114 11.34 -6.44 -9.57
CA VAL A 114 12.55 -6.33 -8.72
C VAL A 114 13.42 -7.56 -8.85
N ARG A 115 12.84 -8.76 -8.77
CA ARG A 115 13.55 -10.03 -8.96
C ARG A 115 14.23 -10.11 -10.34
N SER A 116 13.52 -9.72 -11.40
CA SER A 116 14.06 -9.70 -12.76
C SER A 116 15.20 -8.68 -12.90
N ALA A 117 15.06 -7.49 -12.32
CA ALA A 117 16.10 -6.47 -12.33
C ALA A 117 17.35 -6.93 -11.59
N ALA A 118 17.19 -7.52 -10.40
CA ALA A 118 18.30 -8.06 -9.62
C ALA A 118 19.07 -9.14 -10.40
N GLY A 119 18.37 -10.03 -11.10
CA GLY A 119 18.99 -11.06 -11.94
C GLY A 119 19.68 -10.53 -13.22
N LYS A 120 19.58 -9.23 -13.54
CA LYS A 120 20.33 -8.59 -14.63
C LYS A 120 21.61 -7.92 -14.14
N LEU A 121 21.82 -7.81 -12.82
CA LEU A 121 22.99 -7.19 -12.22
C LEU A 121 24.15 -8.18 -12.02
N GLY A 122 23.94 -9.47 -12.35
CA GLY A 122 24.92 -10.57 -12.32
C GLY A 122 24.40 -11.76 -13.11
#